data_AF-A0A223NZX6-F1
#
_entry.id   AF-A0A223NZX6-F1
#
_cell.length_a   1.000
_cell.length_b   1.000
_cell.length_c   1.000
_cell.angle_alpha   90.00
_cell.angle_beta   90.00
_cell.angle_gamma   90.00
#
_symmetry.space_group_name_H-M   'P 1'
#
loop_
_entity.id
_entity.type
_entity.pdbx_description
1 polymer ?
#
loop_
_entity_poly.entity_id
_entity_poly.type
_entity_poly.pdbx_seq_one_letter_code
_entity_poly.pdbx_strand_id
1 'polypeptide(L)'
;MAKTLRPNVKWGYYAVPFSRYYNRSKLGDDLSKIEPLLKECDVFFPSFYQNYKDGSIGRDDNEKFAFENLNAILPVAQRMHKPVLPFVWYRYHVSNRNIGLQLIPSDEFEKYLNSILSVNYNGKKVSGLVCWSVDSYYFKKKSKPLLDEMSVTGGQDFDSYHDALVTKYTSGMLRLMKRKNQ
;
A
#
# COMPACT_ATOMS: atom_id res chain seq x y z
N MET A 1 1.79 -4.01 -26.23
CA MET A 1 3.19 -4.46 -26.41
C MET A 1 3.66 -5.39 -25.28
N ALA A 2 3.73 -4.93 -24.01
CA ALA A 2 4.22 -5.77 -22.90
C ALA A 2 3.45 -7.10 -22.74
N LYS A 3 2.11 -7.06 -22.78
CA LYS A 3 1.24 -8.25 -22.72
C LYS A 3 1.52 -9.24 -23.86
N THR A 4 1.76 -8.74 -25.07
CA THR A 4 2.10 -9.56 -26.25
C THR A 4 3.44 -10.26 -26.07
N LEU A 5 4.44 -9.56 -25.51
CA LEU A 5 5.77 -10.11 -25.30
C LEU A 5 5.84 -11.10 -24.13
N ARG A 6 4.93 -10.99 -23.16
CA ARG A 6 4.86 -11.82 -21.95
C ARG A 6 3.40 -12.15 -21.61
N PRO A 7 2.75 -13.03 -22.38
CA PRO A 7 1.31 -13.30 -22.25
C PRO A 7 0.91 -14.00 -20.94
N ASN A 8 1.86 -14.66 -20.27
CA ASN A 8 1.62 -15.35 -19.01
C ASN A 8 1.76 -14.43 -17.78
N VAL A 9 2.21 -13.18 -17.95
CA VAL A 9 2.34 -12.20 -16.86
C VAL A 9 1.05 -11.39 -16.76
N LYS A 10 0.61 -11.14 -15.53
CA LYS A 10 -0.50 -10.22 -15.25
C LYS A 10 0.04 -8.80 -15.11
N TRP A 11 -0.40 -7.91 -15.99
CA TRP A 11 0.11 -6.55 -16.08
C TRP A 11 -0.78 -5.54 -15.35
N GLY A 12 -0.16 -4.52 -14.77
CA GLY A 12 -0.85 -3.37 -14.20
C GLY A 12 0.16 -2.26 -13.95
N TYR A 13 -0.31 -1.03 -13.79
CA TYR A 13 0.53 0.11 -13.47
C TYR A 13 0.50 0.38 -11.97
N TYR A 14 1.67 0.67 -11.39
CA TYR A 14 1.75 1.18 -10.03
C TYR A 14 0.88 2.43 -9.87
N ALA A 15 0.19 2.51 -8.73
CA ALA A 15 -0.75 3.56 -8.37
C ALA A 15 -1.94 3.72 -9.34
N VAL A 16 -2.30 2.65 -10.08
CA VAL A 16 -3.48 2.63 -10.96
C VAL A 16 -4.42 1.48 -10.57
N PRO A 17 -5.70 1.74 -10.28
CA PRO A 17 -6.35 3.04 -10.09
C PRO A 17 -5.64 3.93 -9.07
N PHE A 18 -5.69 5.25 -9.26
CA PHE A 18 -5.12 6.17 -8.27
C PHE A 18 -5.94 6.18 -6.99
N SER A 19 -5.28 6.44 -5.87
CA SER A 19 -5.90 6.76 -4.59
C SER A 19 -5.65 8.24 -4.29
N ARG A 20 -6.41 8.79 -3.35
CA ARG A 20 -6.27 10.20 -2.93
C ARG A 20 -6.40 10.33 -1.43
N TYR A 21 -5.58 11.20 -0.87
CA TYR A 21 -5.76 11.67 0.50
C TYR A 21 -6.82 12.75 0.59
N TYR A 22 -6.91 13.63 -0.40
CA TYR A 22 -7.88 14.73 -0.42
C TYR A 22 -8.87 14.57 -1.58
N ASN A 23 -10.05 15.17 -1.46
CA ASN A 23 -11.09 15.14 -2.50
C ASN A 23 -11.49 13.71 -2.93
N ARG A 24 -11.58 12.80 -1.96
CA ARG A 24 -11.85 11.36 -2.16
C ARG A 24 -13.21 11.10 -2.81
N SER A 25 -14.20 11.95 -2.57
CA SER A 25 -15.54 11.86 -3.18
C SER A 25 -15.56 11.96 -4.71
N LYS A 26 -14.57 12.62 -5.32
CA LYS A 26 -14.46 12.76 -6.79
C LYS A 26 -13.72 11.61 -7.47
N LEU A 27 -13.24 10.63 -6.70
CA LEU A 27 -12.40 9.56 -7.21
C LEU A 27 -13.12 8.74 -8.29
N GLY A 28 -14.38 8.35 -8.06
CA GLY A 28 -15.15 7.56 -9.03
C GLY A 28 -15.24 8.23 -10.41
N ASP A 29 -15.56 9.52 -10.45
CA ASP A 29 -15.64 10.30 -11.69
C ASP A 29 -14.30 10.33 -12.41
N ASP A 30 -13.20 10.51 -11.69
CA ASP A 30 -11.88 10.58 -12.31
C ASP A 30 -11.40 9.19 -12.76
N LEU A 31 -11.81 8.11 -12.10
CA LEU A 31 -11.55 6.73 -12.56
C LEU A 31 -12.27 6.45 -13.89
N SER A 32 -13.47 7.00 -14.10
CA SER A 32 -14.19 6.86 -15.37
C SER A 32 -13.43 7.48 -16.55
N LYS A 33 -12.65 8.55 -16.31
CA LYS A 33 -11.86 9.24 -17.35
C LYS A 33 -10.67 8.42 -17.83
N ILE A 34 -10.16 7.52 -16.99
CA ILE A 34 -9.03 6.62 -17.32
C ILE A 34 -9.50 5.19 -17.62
N GLU A 35 -10.80 4.97 -17.84
CA GLU A 35 -11.36 3.65 -18.11
C GLU A 35 -10.64 2.89 -19.24
N PRO A 36 -10.23 3.52 -20.36
CA PRO A 36 -9.46 2.85 -21.40
C PRO A 36 -8.15 2.25 -20.88
N LEU A 37 -7.43 2.95 -20.00
CA LEU A 37 -6.21 2.43 -19.38
C LEU A 37 -6.51 1.27 -18.42
N LEU A 38 -7.59 1.40 -17.63
CA LEU A 38 -7.99 0.36 -16.68
C LEU A 38 -8.39 -0.95 -17.37
N LYS A 39 -8.98 -0.88 -18.58
CA LYS A 39 -9.32 -2.06 -19.38
C LYS A 39 -8.10 -2.87 -19.80
N GLU A 40 -6.99 -2.19 -20.10
CA GLU A 40 -5.73 -2.82 -20.51
C GLU A 40 -5.01 -3.55 -19.36
N CYS A 41 -5.25 -3.14 -18.11
CA CYS A 41 -4.70 -3.79 -16.92
C CYS A 41 -5.32 -5.18 -16.70
N ASP A 42 -4.51 -6.15 -16.30
CA ASP A 42 -4.96 -7.44 -15.79
C ASP A 42 -5.18 -7.41 -14.27
N VAL A 43 -4.47 -6.52 -13.56
CA VAL A 43 -4.51 -6.35 -12.10
C VAL A 43 -4.45 -4.86 -11.77
N PHE A 44 -5.15 -4.46 -10.72
CA PHE A 44 -5.12 -3.10 -10.18
C PHE A 44 -4.14 -2.99 -9.00
N PHE A 45 -3.26 -2.00 -9.04
CA PHE A 45 -2.19 -1.79 -8.07
C PHE A 45 -2.24 -0.37 -7.46
N PRO A 46 -3.34 0.02 -6.78
CA PRO A 46 -3.43 1.35 -6.19
C PRO A 46 -2.42 1.53 -5.06
N SER A 47 -1.94 2.75 -4.83
CA SER A 47 -1.00 3.05 -3.73
C SER A 47 -1.76 3.37 -2.43
N PHE A 48 -1.42 2.68 -1.36
CA PHE A 48 -2.05 2.81 -0.04
C PHE A 48 -0.95 3.03 1.02
N TYR A 49 -0.01 3.93 0.73
CA TYR A 49 1.03 4.32 1.69
C TYR A 49 0.47 5.29 2.72
N GLN A 50 0.82 5.11 4.00
CA GLN A 50 0.42 6.01 5.09
C GLN A 50 1.27 7.28 5.07
N ASN A 51 0.63 8.45 5.12
CA ASN A 51 1.33 9.73 5.25
C ASN A 51 1.47 10.18 6.70
N TYR A 52 0.62 9.68 7.60
CA TYR A 52 0.38 10.29 8.90
C TYR A 52 0.27 9.21 9.97
N LYS A 53 0.79 9.52 11.17
CA LYS A 53 0.58 8.67 12.35
C LYS A 53 -0.91 8.58 12.65
N ASP A 54 -1.34 7.44 13.16
CA ASP A 54 -2.69 7.29 13.70
C ASP A 54 -3.02 8.44 14.68
N GLY A 55 -4.18 9.07 14.49
CA GLY A 55 -4.65 10.18 15.31
C GLY A 55 -4.14 11.58 14.96
N SER A 56 -3.17 11.74 14.05
CA SER A 56 -2.53 13.06 13.82
C SER A 56 -3.31 14.04 12.93
N ILE A 57 -4.21 13.57 12.05
CA ILE A 57 -5.07 14.42 11.20
C ILE A 57 -6.57 14.26 11.55
N GLY A 58 -6.83 13.44 12.57
CA GLY A 58 -8.14 12.93 12.97
C GLY A 58 -7.99 11.46 13.33
N ARG A 59 -8.69 10.99 14.37
CA ARG A 59 -8.53 9.65 14.95
C ARG A 59 -8.61 8.51 13.93
N ASP A 60 -9.38 8.69 12.85
CA ASP A 60 -9.71 7.64 11.89
C ASP A 60 -9.29 7.95 10.44
N ASP A 61 -8.42 8.93 10.18
CA ASP A 61 -8.19 9.37 8.78
C ASP A 61 -7.51 8.28 7.92
N ASN A 62 -6.64 7.44 8.49
CA ASN A 62 -6.05 6.31 7.78
C ASN A 62 -7.12 5.26 7.41
N GLU A 63 -8.05 4.95 8.31
CA GLU A 63 -9.14 4.01 8.04
C GLU A 63 -10.13 4.57 7.02
N LYS A 64 -10.49 5.85 7.16
CA LYS A 64 -11.34 6.58 6.20
C LYS A 64 -10.70 6.64 4.83
N PHE A 65 -9.39 6.92 4.75
CA PHE A 65 -8.64 6.84 3.51
C PHE A 65 -8.80 5.47 2.86
N ALA A 66 -8.59 4.38 3.62
CA ALA A 66 -8.70 3.04 3.07
C ALA A 66 -10.13 2.74 2.57
N PHE A 67 -11.13 3.05 3.39
CA PHE A 67 -12.55 2.81 3.09
C PHE A 67 -13.03 3.61 1.87
N GLU A 68 -12.83 4.93 1.85
CA GLU A 68 -13.33 5.80 0.79
C GLU A 68 -12.65 5.51 -0.56
N ASN A 69 -11.33 5.26 -0.55
CA ASN A 69 -10.63 4.90 -1.79
C ASN A 69 -11.09 3.53 -2.31
N LEU A 70 -11.20 2.52 -1.45
CA LEU A 70 -11.66 1.20 -1.89
C LEU A 70 -13.14 1.18 -2.29
N ASN A 71 -13.99 2.00 -1.70
CA ASN A 71 -15.38 2.15 -2.14
C ASN A 71 -15.51 2.77 -3.53
N ALA A 72 -14.54 3.55 -3.99
CA ALA A 72 -14.49 4.02 -5.37
C ALA A 72 -13.86 2.98 -6.31
N ILE A 73 -12.83 2.26 -5.86
CA ILE A 73 -12.02 1.34 -6.68
C ILE A 73 -12.70 -0.02 -6.89
N LEU A 74 -13.25 -0.63 -5.83
CA LEU A 74 -13.82 -1.98 -5.87
C LEU A 74 -15.02 -2.11 -6.82
N PRO A 75 -15.95 -1.13 -6.95
CA PRO A 75 -17.01 -1.20 -7.95
C PRO A 75 -16.47 -1.29 -9.38
N VAL A 76 -15.44 -0.49 -9.70
CA VAL A 76 -14.79 -0.50 -11.01
C VAL A 76 -14.09 -1.84 -11.24
N ALA A 77 -13.37 -2.34 -10.23
CA ALA A 77 -12.69 -3.62 -10.30
C ALA A 77 -13.67 -4.80 -10.45
N GLN A 78 -14.82 -4.76 -9.78
CA GLN A 78 -15.88 -5.76 -9.93
C GLN A 78 -16.44 -5.74 -11.36
N ARG A 79 -16.83 -4.56 -11.86
CA ARG A 79 -17.36 -4.39 -13.22
C ARG A 79 -16.39 -4.87 -14.30
N MET A 80 -15.09 -4.72 -14.08
CA MET A 80 -14.05 -5.13 -15.03
C MET A 80 -13.45 -6.52 -14.74
N HIS A 81 -13.95 -7.23 -13.73
CA HIS A 81 -13.42 -8.52 -13.28
C HIS A 81 -11.90 -8.51 -13.00
N LYS A 82 -11.38 -7.41 -12.43
CA LYS A 82 -9.95 -7.27 -12.11
C LYS A 82 -9.70 -7.53 -10.61
N PRO A 83 -8.64 -8.27 -10.24
CA PRO A 83 -8.17 -8.31 -8.86
C PRO A 83 -7.55 -6.96 -8.46
N VAL A 84 -7.65 -6.62 -7.17
CA VAL A 84 -7.07 -5.40 -6.60
C VAL A 84 -6.03 -5.79 -5.57
N LEU A 85 -4.79 -5.38 -5.79
CA LEU A 85 -3.64 -5.63 -4.91
C LEU A 85 -3.00 -4.30 -4.51
N PRO A 86 -3.49 -3.64 -3.45
CA PRO A 86 -2.93 -2.36 -3.01
C PRO A 86 -1.44 -2.48 -2.66
N PHE A 87 -0.66 -1.50 -3.09
CA PHE A 87 0.70 -1.29 -2.64
C PHE A 87 0.69 -0.67 -1.24
N VAL A 88 1.35 -1.32 -0.30
CA VAL A 88 1.50 -0.85 1.08
C VAL A 88 2.98 -0.75 1.42
N TRP A 89 3.32 0.16 2.34
CA TRP A 89 4.69 0.41 2.75
C TRP A 89 4.72 0.59 4.26
N TYR A 90 5.63 -0.12 4.93
CA TYR A 90 5.79 -0.11 6.38
C TYR A 90 6.53 1.15 6.92
N ARG A 91 6.72 2.16 6.05
CA ARG A 91 7.24 3.48 6.42
C ARG A 91 6.25 4.56 6.01
N TYR A 92 6.23 5.66 6.76
CA TYR A 92 5.46 6.82 6.34
C TYR A 92 6.01 7.38 5.02
N HIS A 93 5.10 7.73 4.12
CA HIS A 93 5.44 8.20 2.80
C HIS A 93 6.19 9.53 2.84
N VAL A 94 7.13 9.70 1.90
CA VAL A 94 8.11 10.81 1.87
C VAL A 94 7.50 12.18 1.63
N SER A 95 6.24 12.27 1.22
CA SER A 95 5.56 13.57 1.13
C SER A 95 5.30 14.19 2.51
N ASN A 96 5.31 13.41 3.59
CA ASN A 96 5.33 13.96 4.94
C ASN A 96 6.76 14.36 5.33
N ARG A 97 7.02 15.66 5.36
CA ARG A 97 8.35 16.22 5.64
C ARG A 97 8.84 15.97 7.08
N ASN A 98 7.93 15.68 8.01
CA ASN A 98 8.26 15.57 9.43
C ASN A 98 8.61 14.13 9.82
N ILE A 99 7.88 13.16 9.27
CA ILE A 99 7.99 11.74 9.65
C ILE A 99 8.23 10.79 8.48
N GLY A 100 8.40 11.31 7.27
CA GLY A 100 8.68 10.50 6.09
C GLY A 100 9.87 9.58 6.32
N LEU A 101 9.77 8.34 5.83
CA LEU A 101 10.72 7.24 6.04
C LEU A 101 10.82 6.69 7.46
N GLN A 102 10.20 7.29 8.47
CA GLN A 102 10.11 6.64 9.78
C GLN A 102 9.28 5.36 9.68
N LEU A 103 9.65 4.34 10.44
CA LEU A 103 8.85 3.12 10.56
C LEU A 103 7.50 3.42 11.17
N ILE A 104 6.48 2.78 10.62
CA ILE A 104 5.14 2.75 11.20
C ILE A 104 5.18 1.66 12.28
N PRO A 105 4.78 1.92 13.54
CA PRO A 105 4.68 0.89 14.55
C PRO A 105 3.93 -0.35 14.02
N SER A 106 4.42 -1.56 14.32
CA SER A 106 3.89 -2.77 13.66
C SER A 106 2.41 -3.01 13.95
N ASP A 107 1.94 -2.65 15.14
CA ASP A 107 0.55 -2.68 15.54
C ASP A 107 -0.30 -1.65 14.77
N GLU A 108 0.20 -0.41 14.60
CA GLU A 108 -0.42 0.62 13.77
C GLU A 108 -0.53 0.18 12.30
N PHE A 109 0.55 -0.38 11.76
CA PHE A 109 0.57 -0.90 10.39
C PHE A 109 -0.42 -2.05 10.23
N GLU A 110 -0.40 -3.06 11.12
CA GLU A 110 -1.33 -4.18 11.07
C GLU A 110 -2.79 -3.74 11.19
N LYS A 111 -3.09 -2.76 12.04
CA LYS A 111 -4.41 -2.14 12.14
C LYS A 111 -4.84 -1.52 10.82
N TYR A 112 -3.98 -0.72 10.19
CA TYR A 112 -4.27 -0.12 8.88
C TYR A 112 -4.50 -1.16 7.77
N LEU A 113 -3.66 -2.21 7.73
CA LEU A 113 -3.84 -3.32 6.79
C LEU A 113 -5.18 -4.04 7.01
N ASN A 114 -5.59 -4.23 8.26
CA ASN A 114 -6.89 -4.81 8.56
C ASN A 114 -8.04 -3.92 8.04
N SER A 115 -7.91 -2.61 8.08
CA SER A 115 -8.88 -1.68 7.47
C SER A 115 -8.97 -1.86 5.96
N ILE A 116 -7.83 -2.00 5.26
CA ILE A 116 -7.80 -2.31 3.81
C ILE A 116 -8.48 -3.66 3.52
N LEU A 117 -8.11 -4.71 4.25
CA LEU A 117 -8.59 -6.09 4.04
C LEU A 117 -10.07 -6.27 4.41
N SER A 118 -10.64 -5.38 5.20
CA SER A 118 -12.03 -5.48 5.67
C SER A 118 -13.03 -4.80 4.73
N VAL A 119 -12.59 -3.92 3.81
CA VAL A 119 -13.52 -3.28 2.87
C VAL A 119 -14.10 -4.33 1.91
N ASN A 120 -15.42 -4.30 1.80
CA ASN A 120 -16.19 -5.19 0.95
C ASN A 120 -17.22 -4.37 0.16
N TYR A 121 -17.22 -4.55 -1.15
CA TYR A 121 -18.25 -4.03 -2.04
C TYR A 121 -18.96 -5.19 -2.73
N ASN A 122 -20.20 -5.49 -2.34
CA ASN A 122 -21.02 -6.55 -2.95
C ASN A 122 -20.30 -7.92 -3.07
N GLY A 123 -19.54 -8.29 -2.04
CA GLY A 123 -18.74 -9.51 -2.00
C GLY A 123 -17.33 -9.36 -2.58
N LYS A 124 -17.05 -8.30 -3.34
CA LYS A 124 -15.70 -7.99 -3.84
C LYS A 124 -14.86 -7.37 -2.72
N LYS A 125 -13.71 -7.98 -2.45
CA LYS A 125 -12.64 -7.46 -1.59
C LYS A 125 -11.35 -7.30 -2.39
N VAL A 126 -10.34 -6.71 -1.77
CA VAL A 126 -8.97 -6.77 -2.29
C VAL A 126 -8.51 -8.23 -2.35
N SER A 127 -7.73 -8.58 -3.37
CA SER A 127 -7.30 -9.97 -3.62
C SER A 127 -5.94 -10.30 -2.99
N GLY A 128 -5.23 -9.27 -2.54
CA GLY A 128 -3.93 -9.40 -1.89
C GLY A 128 -3.35 -8.03 -1.58
N LEU A 129 -2.10 -8.00 -1.14
CA LEU A 129 -1.34 -6.79 -0.85
C LEU A 129 0.04 -6.92 -1.50
N VAL A 130 0.60 -5.80 -1.96
CA VAL A 130 2.01 -5.73 -2.38
C VAL A 130 2.78 -4.94 -1.33
N CYS A 131 3.72 -5.60 -0.65
CA CYS A 131 4.63 -4.92 0.27
C CYS A 131 5.77 -4.30 -0.53
N TRP A 132 5.87 -2.98 -0.50
CA TRP A 132 6.94 -2.24 -1.16
C TRP A 132 7.95 -1.72 -0.15
N SER A 133 9.21 -1.58 -0.59
CA SER A 133 10.30 -1.04 0.21
C SER A 133 11.30 -0.32 -0.69
N VAL A 134 11.89 0.75 -0.17
CA VAL A 134 12.98 1.52 -0.79
C VAL A 134 14.08 1.83 0.21
N ASP A 135 14.16 1.03 1.27
CA ASP A 135 15.07 1.28 2.38
C ASP A 135 16.51 1.28 1.90
N SER A 136 16.89 0.32 1.07
CA SER A 136 18.25 0.23 0.51
C SER A 136 18.62 1.47 -0.31
N TYR A 137 17.66 2.10 -1.01
CA TYR A 137 17.90 3.35 -1.72
C TYR A 137 18.14 4.51 -0.74
N TYR A 138 17.26 4.69 0.24
CA TYR A 138 17.37 5.80 1.20
C TYR A 138 18.54 5.64 2.17
N PHE A 139 18.94 4.41 2.47
CA PHE A 139 20.15 4.12 3.26
C PHE A 139 21.40 4.52 2.48
N LYS A 140 21.51 4.12 1.21
CA LYS A 140 22.61 4.56 0.31
C LYS A 140 22.66 6.07 0.14
N LYS A 141 21.51 6.74 0.19
CA LYS A 141 21.40 8.21 0.20
C LYS A 141 21.65 8.85 1.56
N LYS A 142 22.03 8.09 2.58
CA LYS A 142 22.33 8.57 3.93
C LYS A 142 21.15 9.35 4.55
N SER A 143 19.93 8.88 4.29
CA SER A 143 18.71 9.50 4.81
C SER A 143 18.70 9.43 6.34
N LYS A 144 18.51 10.58 7.00
CA LYS A 144 18.60 10.71 8.46
C LYS A 144 17.70 9.71 9.21
N PRO A 145 16.40 9.51 8.88
CA PRO A 145 15.57 8.54 9.58
C PRO A 145 16.14 7.11 9.59
N LEU A 146 16.75 6.66 8.48
CA LEU A 146 17.33 5.33 8.40
C LEU A 146 18.67 5.25 9.13
N LEU A 147 19.48 6.31 9.12
CA LEU A 147 20.72 6.35 9.88
C LEU A 147 20.46 6.37 11.39
N ASP A 148 19.49 7.17 11.84
CA ASP A 148 19.08 7.22 13.25
C ASP A 148 18.56 5.85 13.70
N GLU A 149 17.74 5.18 12.88
CA GLU A 149 17.26 3.82 13.10
C GLU A 149 18.41 2.80 13.18
N MET A 150 19.37 2.87 12.25
CA MET A 150 20.55 1.99 12.27
C MET A 150 21.46 2.24 13.47
N SER A 151 21.54 3.48 13.99
CA SER A 151 22.45 3.83 15.10
C SER A 151 22.14 3.09 16.40
N VAL A 152 20.91 2.61 16.58
CA VAL A 152 20.45 1.90 17.78
C VAL A 152 20.43 0.37 17.62
N THR A 153 20.89 -0.16 16.48
CA THR A 153 20.91 -1.60 16.19
C THR A 153 22.08 -2.36 16.81
N GLY A 154 22.94 -1.69 17.59
CA GLY A 154 24.08 -2.33 18.24
C GLY A 154 25.20 -2.78 17.28
N GLY A 155 25.32 -2.12 16.12
CA GLY A 155 26.36 -2.41 15.13
C GLY A 155 25.99 -3.49 14.11
N GLN A 156 24.70 -3.83 13.99
CA GLN A 156 24.20 -4.68 12.91
C GLN A 156 24.45 -4.01 11.54
N ASP A 157 24.81 -4.80 10.53
CA ASP A 157 24.88 -4.30 9.16
C ASP A 157 23.47 -4.05 8.60
N PHE A 158 23.39 -3.17 7.61
CA PHE A 158 22.10 -2.73 7.06
C PHE A 158 21.32 -3.85 6.38
N ASP A 159 21.99 -4.76 5.67
CA ASP A 159 21.30 -5.80 4.90
C ASP A 159 20.65 -6.81 5.86
N SER A 160 21.38 -7.25 6.89
CA SER A 160 20.83 -8.12 7.94
C SER A 160 19.67 -7.47 8.70
N TYR A 161 19.79 -6.17 9.00
CA TYR A 161 18.72 -5.41 9.64
C TYR A 161 17.48 -5.31 8.73
N HIS A 162 17.68 -4.98 7.46
CA HIS A 162 16.62 -4.79 6.48
C HIS A 162 15.87 -6.10 6.20
N ASP A 163 16.58 -7.22 6.07
CA ASP A 163 15.96 -8.55 5.90
C ASP A 163 15.08 -8.93 7.10
N ALA A 164 15.58 -8.71 8.33
CA ALA A 164 14.80 -8.95 9.54
C ALA A 164 13.56 -8.06 9.61
N LEU A 165 13.70 -6.79 9.22
CA LEU A 165 12.61 -5.82 9.19
C LEU A 165 11.53 -6.21 8.17
N VAL A 166 11.91 -6.52 6.93
CA VAL A 166 10.99 -6.96 5.87
C VAL A 166 10.28 -8.24 6.31
N THR A 167 11.02 -9.19 6.90
CA THR A 167 10.46 -10.45 7.42
C THR A 167 9.42 -10.18 8.50
N LYS A 168 9.69 -9.27 9.44
CA LYS A 168 8.75 -8.89 10.51
C LYS A 168 7.43 -8.37 9.94
N TYR A 169 7.47 -7.37 9.05
CA TYR A 169 6.25 -6.76 8.50
C TYR A 169 5.49 -7.72 7.58
N THR A 170 6.18 -8.43 6.69
CA THR A 170 5.55 -9.37 5.75
C THR A 170 4.95 -10.59 6.46
N SER A 171 5.55 -11.05 7.56
CA SER A 171 4.97 -12.11 8.40
C SER A 171 3.67 -11.65 9.08
N GLY A 172 3.62 -10.41 9.57
CA GLY A 172 2.38 -9.80 10.09
C GLY A 172 1.30 -9.72 9.02
N MET A 173 1.65 -9.23 7.82
CA MET A 173 0.75 -9.20 6.65
C MET A 173 0.18 -10.56 6.31
N LEU A 174 1.04 -11.59 6.20
CA LEU A 174 0.62 -12.94 5.85
C LEU A 174 -0.33 -13.54 6.90
N ARG A 175 -0.07 -13.30 8.19
CA ARG A 175 -0.94 -13.72 9.29
C ARG A 175 -2.33 -13.09 9.19
N LEU A 176 -2.42 -11.79 8.90
CA LEU A 176 -3.68 -11.10 8.71
C LEU A 176 -4.47 -11.66 7.52
N MET A 177 -3.81 -11.88 6.38
CA MET A 177 -4.45 -12.44 5.19
C MET A 177 -4.98 -13.86 5.42
N LYS A 178 -4.24 -14.72 6.13
CA LYS A 178 -4.68 -16.08 6.46
C LYS A 178 -5.95 -16.11 7.31
N ARG A 179 -6.07 -15.19 8.29
CA ARG A 179 -7.25 -15.09 9.17
C ARG A 179 -8.53 -14.67 8.45
N LYS A 180 -8.43 -13.95 7.33
CA LYS A 180 -9.59 -13.42 6.57
C LYS A 180 -10.10 -14.39 5.49
N ASN A 181 -9.33 -15.42 5.18
CA ASN A 181 -9.67 -16.46 4.21
C ASN A 181 -10.21 -17.75 4.87
N GLN A 182 -10.36 -17.74 6.19
CA GLN A 182 -11.09 -18.73 6.98
C GLN A 182 -12.50 -18.19 7.23
#